data_AF-A0A535R5F8-F1
#
_entry.id   AF-A0A535R5F8-F1
#
_cell.length_a   1.000
_cell.length_b   1.000
_cell.length_c   1.000
_cell.angle_alpha   90.00
_cell.angle_beta   90.00
_cell.angle_gamma   90.00
#
_symmetry.space_group_name_H-M   'P 1'
#
loop_
_entity.id
_entity.type
_entity.pdbx_description
1 polymer ?
#
loop_
_entity_poly.entity_id
_entity_poly.type
_entity_poly.pdbx_seq_one_letter_code
_entity_poly.pdbx_strand_id
1 'polypeptide(L)'
;MDRLRHALLLQLSFELLFGLLFLVLVFSVASTRRHRSLHQNPAGSFAGPVEHSVTFEARLSTVPARPRRPSAKVATRTGDGGETSLFGKERVRKTDPRIEALGDLDEAQAVLGLARSLAPRSSLGRELLELQRGLYLVMAEVATPRSALSRLKERLDGAAVAQLDRALDTVKKRTPIEGRFVVPGENRLSAALDHARTVVRRAERQVVQCVDEGYVSGEDLLPWLNRLSDLLFVLARASERGPRAKA
;
A
#
# COMPACT_ATOMS: atom_id res chain seq x y z
N MET A 1 -36.66 2.96 50.82
CA MET A 1 -37.33 2.67 49.53
C MET A 1 -36.98 3.68 48.43
N ASP A 2 -36.52 4.91 48.74
CA ASP A 2 -36.27 5.93 47.71
C ASP A 2 -35.00 5.77 46.87
N ARG A 3 -33.89 5.28 47.44
CA ARG A 3 -32.63 5.14 46.68
C ARG A 3 -32.71 4.08 45.56
N LEU A 4 -33.44 2.99 45.79
CA LEU A 4 -33.66 1.94 44.78
C LEU A 4 -34.60 2.42 43.65
N ARG A 5 -35.60 3.26 43.98
CA ARG A 5 -36.49 3.86 42.97
C ARG A 5 -35.75 4.89 42.10
N HIS A 6 -34.86 5.69 42.69
CA HIS A 6 -34.02 6.61 41.94
C HIS A 6 -33.02 5.91 41.02
N ALA A 7 -32.38 4.82 41.49
CA ALA A 7 -31.47 4.04 40.65
C ALA A 7 -32.19 3.38 39.46
N LEU A 8 -33.39 2.82 39.69
CA LEU A 8 -34.20 2.24 38.60
C LEU A 8 -34.66 3.30 37.59
N LEU A 9 -35.07 4.48 38.05
CA LEU A 9 -35.49 5.57 37.17
C LEU A 9 -34.33 6.12 36.32
N LEU A 10 -33.14 6.24 36.90
CA LEU A 10 -31.93 6.63 36.17
C LEU A 10 -31.56 5.58 35.11
N GLN A 11 -31.62 4.29 35.46
CA GLN A 11 -31.29 3.22 34.51
C GLN A 11 -32.31 3.10 33.38
N LEU A 12 -33.61 3.23 33.66
CA LEU A 12 -34.66 3.30 32.64
C LEU A 12 -34.53 4.53 31.73
N SER A 13 -34.15 5.69 32.28
CA SER A 13 -33.90 6.89 31.48
C SER A 13 -32.68 6.76 30.57
N PHE A 14 -31.64 6.05 31.02
CA PHE A 14 -30.44 5.80 30.21
C PHE A 14 -30.72 4.84 29.05
N GLU A 15 -31.44 3.74 29.30
CA GLU A 15 -31.84 2.79 28.25
C GLU A 15 -32.80 3.40 27.21
N LEU A 16 -33.75 4.25 27.65
CA LEU A 16 -34.63 4.99 26.74
C LEU A 16 -33.86 6.00 25.88
N LEU A 17 -32.90 6.73 26.48
CA LEU A 17 -32.07 7.68 25.75
C LEU A 17 -31.16 6.98 24.72
N PHE A 18 -30.57 5.85 25.10
CA PHE A 18 -29.70 5.06 24.22
C PHE A 18 -30.49 4.39 23.09
N GLY A 19 -31.69 3.86 23.40
CA GLY A 19 -32.60 3.31 22.41
C GLY A 19 -33.09 4.34 21.39
N LEU A 20 -33.39 5.56 21.84
CA LEU A 20 -33.81 6.65 20.95
C LEU A 20 -32.66 7.13 20.06
N LEU A 21 -31.43 7.22 20.60
CA LEU A 21 -30.23 7.59 19.83
C LEU A 21 -29.88 6.53 18.78
N PHE A 22 -30.03 5.25 19.12
CA PHE A 22 -29.83 4.13 18.19
C PHE A 22 -30.89 4.12 17.07
N LEU A 23 -32.16 4.40 17.40
CA LEU A 23 -33.24 4.49 16.40
C LEU A 23 -33.02 5.65 15.42
N VAL A 24 -32.55 6.81 15.89
CA VAL A 24 -32.20 7.96 15.04
C VAL A 24 -31.02 7.64 14.12
N LEU A 25 -30.02 6.91 14.60
CA LEU A 25 -28.87 6.49 13.78
C LEU A 25 -29.29 5.50 12.68
N VAL A 26 -30.13 4.52 13.02
CA VAL A 26 -30.66 3.53 12.05
C VAL A 26 -31.56 4.19 11.01
N PHE A 27 -32.42 5.15 11.40
CA PHE A 27 -33.25 5.88 10.44
C PHE A 27 -32.46 6.86 9.59
N SER A 28 -31.40 7.49 10.11
CA SER A 28 -30.51 8.36 9.32
C SER A 28 -29.70 7.57 8.27
N VAL A 29 -29.40 6.29 8.51
CA VAL A 29 -28.77 5.41 7.51
C VAL A 29 -29.80 4.87 6.51
N ALA A 30 -31.06 4.67 6.94
CA ALA A 30 -32.13 4.20 6.07
C ALA A 30 -32.73 5.30 5.14
N SER A 31 -32.71 6.58 5.55
CA SER A 31 -33.35 7.67 4.79
C SER A 31 -32.53 8.21 3.61
N THR A 32 -31.27 7.79 3.42
CA THR A 32 -30.42 8.25 2.31
C THR A 32 -30.55 7.39 1.04
N ARG A 33 -31.40 6.36 1.03
CA ARG A 33 -31.77 5.63 -0.19
C ARG A 33 -32.96 6.29 -0.89
N ARG A 34 -32.73 7.42 -1.57
CA ARG A 34 -33.58 7.79 -2.71
C ARG A 34 -32.95 7.29 -4.00
N HIS A 35 -33.68 6.36 -4.62
CA HIS A 35 -33.56 5.89 -5.98
C HIS A 35 -33.11 6.99 -6.96
N ARG A 36 -31.94 6.79 -7.58
CA ARG A 36 -31.75 7.18 -8.98
C ARG A 36 -31.60 5.89 -9.78
N SER A 37 -32.47 5.75 -10.77
CA SER A 37 -32.61 4.61 -11.66
C SER A 37 -31.27 4.17 -12.25
N LEU A 38 -30.94 2.90 -12.08
CA LEU A 38 -29.88 2.23 -12.83
C LEU A 38 -30.34 2.09 -14.28
N HIS A 39 -29.95 3.03 -15.14
CA HIS A 39 -29.77 2.70 -16.54
C HIS A 39 -28.57 1.76 -16.63
N GLN A 40 -28.86 0.49 -16.90
CA GLN A 40 -27.87 -0.48 -17.34
C GLN A 40 -27.22 0.08 -18.61
N ASN A 41 -25.93 0.36 -18.56
CA ASN A 41 -25.13 0.61 -19.75
C ASN A 41 -24.28 -0.64 -19.99
N PRO A 42 -24.53 -1.41 -21.06
CA PRO A 42 -23.71 -2.57 -21.39
C PRO A 42 -22.37 -2.07 -21.94
N ALA A 43 -21.28 -2.75 -21.58
CA ALA A 43 -19.98 -2.75 -22.24
C ALA A 43 -19.50 -1.45 -22.95
N GLY A 44 -18.48 -0.81 -22.36
CA GLY A 44 -17.46 -0.08 -23.13
C GLY A 44 -17.64 1.43 -23.26
N SER A 45 -16.76 2.19 -22.59
CA SER A 45 -16.17 3.46 -23.07
C SER A 45 -15.27 4.03 -21.96
N PHE A 46 -13.98 3.70 -22.00
CA PHE A 46 -12.96 4.46 -21.27
C PHE A 46 -12.54 5.62 -22.16
N ALA A 47 -13.05 6.82 -21.86
CA ALA A 47 -12.71 8.04 -22.59
C ALA A 47 -12.39 9.18 -21.62
N GLY A 48 -11.21 9.80 -21.78
CA GLY A 48 -10.89 11.14 -21.28
C GLY A 48 -9.58 11.26 -20.50
N PRO A 49 -8.64 12.14 -20.90
CA PRO A 49 -7.25 12.14 -20.45
C PRO A 49 -7.01 13.06 -19.24
N VAL A 50 -5.96 12.78 -18.48
CA VAL A 50 -5.29 13.82 -17.68
C VAL A 50 -3.79 13.75 -17.99
N GLU A 51 -3.41 14.50 -19.02
CA GLU A 51 -2.03 14.91 -19.28
C GLU A 51 -1.57 15.87 -18.18
N HIS A 52 -0.53 15.49 -17.45
CA HIS A 52 0.40 16.43 -16.85
C HIS A 52 1.82 15.89 -17.05
N SER A 53 2.52 16.53 -17.98
CA SER A 53 3.83 16.13 -18.50
C SER A 53 4.95 16.42 -17.50
N VAL A 54 5.62 15.37 -17.05
CA VAL A 54 7.08 15.38 -16.91
C VAL A 54 7.59 14.59 -18.11
N THR A 55 8.28 15.27 -19.02
CA THR A 55 8.81 14.70 -20.25
C THR A 55 9.94 13.74 -19.91
N PHE A 56 9.66 12.44 -20.03
CA PHE A 56 10.67 11.43 -20.24
C PHE A 56 10.41 10.87 -21.63
N GLU A 57 11.28 11.20 -22.60
CA GLU A 57 11.19 10.66 -23.96
C GLU A 57 11.43 9.15 -23.93
N ALA A 58 10.35 8.38 -23.78
CA ALA A 58 10.38 6.95 -24.00
C ALA A 58 10.38 6.70 -25.52
N ARG A 59 11.58 6.59 -26.09
CA ARG A 59 11.78 6.03 -27.43
C ARG A 59 11.40 4.54 -27.37
N LEU A 60 10.13 4.22 -27.64
CA LEU A 60 9.71 2.84 -27.86
C LEU A 60 10.18 2.42 -29.27
N SER A 61 11.46 2.05 -29.36
CA SER A 61 11.94 1.27 -30.49
C SER A 61 11.31 -0.13 -30.43
N THR A 62 10.95 -0.65 -31.59
CA THR A 62 10.43 -2.01 -31.78
C THR A 62 11.43 -3.03 -31.23
N VAL A 63 11.18 -3.52 -30.02
CA VAL A 63 11.99 -4.56 -29.38
C VAL A 63 11.76 -5.89 -30.12
N PRO A 64 12.79 -6.49 -30.74
CA PRO A 64 12.64 -7.77 -31.41
C PRO A 64 12.20 -8.86 -30.42
N ALA A 65 11.41 -9.82 -30.90
CA ALA A 65 10.91 -10.92 -30.09
C ALA A 65 12.07 -11.66 -29.41
N ARG A 66 12.10 -11.62 -28.07
CA ARG A 66 13.14 -12.25 -27.26
C ARG A 66 13.05 -13.78 -27.43
N PRO A 67 14.16 -14.50 -27.67
CA PRO A 67 14.12 -15.95 -27.82
C PRO A 67 13.49 -16.63 -26.60
N ARG A 68 12.60 -17.61 -26.84
CA ARG A 68 11.91 -18.38 -25.80
C ARG A 68 12.94 -19.12 -24.95
N ARG A 69 13.21 -18.61 -23.74
CA ARG A 69 13.96 -19.35 -22.72
C ARG A 69 13.14 -20.55 -22.27
N PRO A 70 13.78 -21.70 -21.97
CA PRO A 70 13.08 -22.84 -21.39
C PRO A 70 12.34 -22.40 -20.12
N SER A 71 11.10 -22.89 -19.94
CA SER A 71 10.29 -22.58 -18.77
C SER A 71 11.04 -23.00 -17.51
N ALA A 72 11.30 -22.06 -16.61
CA ALA A 72 11.88 -22.38 -15.31
C ALA A 72 10.97 -23.38 -14.58
N LYS A 73 11.56 -24.40 -13.95
CA LYS A 73 10.81 -25.26 -13.02
C LYS A 73 10.39 -24.38 -11.84
N VAL A 74 9.09 -24.13 -11.72
CA VAL A 74 8.53 -23.27 -10.65
C VAL A 74 8.55 -24.00 -9.30
N ALA A 75 8.32 -25.32 -9.27
CA ALA A 75 8.34 -26.13 -8.05
C ALA A 75 9.63 -26.96 -7.96
N THR A 76 10.46 -26.69 -6.95
CA THR A 76 11.70 -27.44 -6.68
C THR A 76 11.55 -28.46 -5.55
N ARG A 77 10.50 -28.34 -4.71
CA ARG A 77 10.23 -29.15 -3.49
C ARG A 77 11.34 -29.12 -2.42
N THR A 78 12.38 -28.31 -2.60
CA THR A 78 13.51 -28.18 -1.65
C THR A 78 13.15 -27.51 -0.33
N GLY A 79 11.93 -26.97 -0.21
CA GLY A 79 11.41 -26.32 0.99
C GLY A 79 10.30 -27.09 1.69
N ASP A 80 10.01 -28.33 1.30
CA ASP A 80 8.90 -29.11 1.86
C ASP A 80 9.14 -29.48 3.34
N GLY A 81 10.41 -29.57 3.77
CA GLY A 81 10.80 -29.76 5.18
C GLY A 81 10.67 -28.52 6.08
N GLY A 82 10.06 -27.42 5.59
CA GLY A 82 9.87 -26.19 6.35
C GLY A 82 11.08 -25.25 6.38
N GLU A 83 12.04 -25.44 5.48
CA GLU A 83 13.22 -24.59 5.32
C GLU A 83 13.23 -23.90 3.96
N THR A 84 14.05 -22.85 3.83
CA THR A 84 14.30 -22.14 2.58
C THR A 84 15.74 -21.64 2.53
N SER A 85 16.17 -21.07 1.41
CA SER A 85 17.51 -20.51 1.24
C SER A 85 17.46 -19.00 1.11
N LEU A 86 18.33 -18.32 1.85
CA LEU A 86 18.64 -16.91 1.64
C LEU A 86 19.60 -16.73 0.46
N PHE A 87 19.82 -15.47 0.07
CA PHE A 87 20.83 -15.16 -0.92
C PHE A 87 22.22 -15.64 -0.44
N GLY A 88 22.93 -16.37 -1.29
CA GLY A 88 24.21 -16.99 -0.91
C GLY A 88 24.11 -18.42 -0.37
N LYS A 89 22.94 -19.07 -0.43
CA LYS A 89 22.68 -20.49 -0.09
C LYS A 89 22.65 -20.84 1.40
N GLU A 90 22.66 -19.87 2.30
CA GLU A 90 22.36 -20.10 3.72
C GLU A 90 20.95 -20.70 3.85
N ARG A 91 20.81 -21.80 4.60
CA ARG A 91 19.53 -22.49 4.84
C ARG A 91 18.96 -22.07 6.17
N VAL A 92 17.69 -21.66 6.16
CA VAL A 92 16.98 -21.16 7.34
C VAL A 92 15.59 -21.78 7.43
N ARG A 93 15.00 -21.79 8.63
CA ARG A 93 13.58 -22.15 8.80
C ARG A 93 12.71 -21.11 8.10
N LYS A 94 11.55 -21.51 7.58
CA LYS A 94 10.60 -20.55 6.97
C LYS A 94 10.03 -19.53 7.97
N THR A 95 10.16 -19.81 9.26
CA THR A 95 9.80 -18.91 10.37
C THR A 95 10.95 -17.98 10.78
N ASP A 96 12.08 -17.97 10.06
CA ASP A 96 13.17 -17.02 10.29
C ASP A 96 12.64 -15.59 10.06
N PRO A 97 12.93 -14.63 10.95
CA PRO A 97 12.41 -13.25 10.85
C PRO A 97 12.70 -12.58 9.51
N ARG A 98 13.82 -12.90 8.86
CA ARG A 98 14.13 -12.39 7.51
C ARG A 98 13.14 -12.92 6.49
N ILE A 99 12.72 -14.19 6.61
CA ILE A 99 11.75 -14.80 5.69
C ILE A 99 10.34 -14.23 5.90
N GLU A 100 9.93 -14.01 7.15
CA GLU A 100 8.67 -13.32 7.46
C GLU A 100 8.67 -11.89 6.89
N ALA A 101 9.76 -11.14 7.08
CA ALA A 101 9.92 -9.81 6.50
C ALA A 101 9.86 -9.82 4.96
N LEU A 102 10.52 -10.80 4.31
CA LEU A 102 10.46 -10.95 2.86
C LEU A 102 9.04 -11.28 2.37
N GLY A 103 8.29 -12.09 3.10
CA GLY A 103 6.89 -12.39 2.79
C GLY A 103 6.02 -11.14 2.83
N ASP A 104 6.14 -10.35 3.89
CA ASP A 104 5.38 -9.10 4.04
C ASP A 104 5.77 -8.03 2.99
N LEU A 105 7.06 -7.95 2.63
CA LEU A 105 7.53 -7.06 1.57
C LEU A 105 7.04 -7.48 0.18
N ASP A 106 7.01 -8.78 -0.12
CA ASP A 106 6.48 -9.29 -1.38
C ASP A 106 4.96 -9.07 -1.47
N GLU A 107 4.24 -9.26 -0.35
CA GLU A 107 2.82 -8.93 -0.27
C GLU A 107 2.59 -7.42 -0.49
N ALA A 108 3.39 -6.55 0.13
CA ALA A 108 3.32 -5.11 -0.11
C ALA A 108 3.54 -4.77 -1.59
N GLN A 109 4.51 -5.41 -2.23
CA GLN A 109 4.81 -5.24 -3.66
C GLN A 109 3.64 -5.72 -4.54
N ALA A 110 2.99 -6.83 -4.19
CA ALA A 110 1.85 -7.38 -4.91
C ALA A 110 0.61 -6.47 -4.79
N VAL A 111 0.29 -6.00 -3.58
CA VAL A 111 -0.84 -5.07 -3.35
C VAL A 111 -0.59 -3.73 -4.04
N LEU A 112 0.65 -3.23 -4.04
CA LEU A 112 1.02 -2.05 -4.82
C LEU A 112 0.86 -2.28 -6.34
N GLY A 113 1.14 -3.51 -6.81
CA GLY A 113 0.86 -3.94 -8.18
C GLY A 113 -0.62 -3.89 -8.54
N LEU A 114 -1.52 -4.23 -7.62
CA LEU A 114 -2.96 -4.07 -7.80
C LEU A 114 -3.31 -2.59 -7.97
N ALA A 115 -2.80 -1.70 -7.11
CA ALA A 115 -3.02 -0.26 -7.26
C ALA A 115 -2.52 0.25 -8.62
N ARG A 116 -1.32 -0.19 -9.04
CA ARG A 116 -0.77 0.14 -10.37
C ARG A 116 -1.67 -0.30 -11.52
N SER A 117 -2.28 -1.49 -11.42
CA SER A 117 -3.19 -2.02 -12.44
C SER A 117 -4.43 -1.15 -12.67
N LEU A 118 -4.83 -0.38 -11.65
CA LEU A 118 -5.97 0.56 -11.70
C LEU A 118 -5.59 1.93 -12.28
N ALA A 119 -4.30 2.19 -12.52
CA ALA A 119 -3.79 3.43 -13.09
C ALA A 119 -2.95 3.19 -14.37
N PRO A 120 -3.43 2.38 -15.35
CA PRO A 120 -2.62 1.95 -16.49
C PRO A 120 -2.23 3.13 -17.38
N ARG A 121 -0.97 3.12 -17.88
CA ARG A 121 -0.42 4.14 -18.78
C ARG A 121 -0.44 5.58 -18.25
N SER A 122 -0.67 5.78 -16.95
CA SER A 122 -0.64 7.09 -16.30
C SER A 122 0.75 7.43 -15.75
N SER A 123 0.99 8.70 -15.41
CA SER A 123 2.18 9.11 -14.64
C SER A 123 2.26 8.38 -13.30
N LEU A 124 1.13 8.30 -12.59
CA LEU A 124 1.01 7.55 -11.34
C LEU A 124 1.37 6.07 -11.52
N GLY A 125 0.88 5.42 -12.57
CA GLY A 125 1.19 4.01 -12.84
C GLY A 125 2.68 3.75 -13.06
N ARG A 126 3.41 4.72 -13.65
CA ARG A 126 4.88 4.68 -13.76
C ARG A 126 5.55 4.88 -12.40
N GLU A 127 5.08 5.84 -11.61
CA GLU A 127 5.58 6.09 -10.26
C GLU A 127 5.41 4.87 -9.35
N LEU A 128 4.22 4.25 -9.35
CA LEU A 128 3.94 3.02 -8.60
C LEU A 128 4.85 1.86 -9.04
N LEU A 129 5.24 1.78 -10.32
CA LEU A 129 6.20 0.77 -10.79
C LEU A 129 7.61 1.01 -10.20
N GLU A 130 8.06 2.25 -10.12
CA GLU A 130 9.35 2.57 -9.48
C GLU A 130 9.31 2.27 -7.97
N LEU A 131 8.18 2.51 -7.30
CA LEU A 131 8.00 2.12 -5.90
C LEU A 131 8.01 0.59 -5.72
N GLN A 132 7.42 -0.18 -6.64
CA GLN A 132 7.56 -1.64 -6.64
C GLN A 132 9.02 -2.08 -6.80
N ARG A 133 9.81 -1.42 -7.65
CA ARG A 133 11.24 -1.69 -7.78
C ARG A 133 12.01 -1.34 -6.50
N GLY A 134 11.63 -0.27 -5.81
CA GLY A 134 12.18 0.07 -4.50
C GLY A 134 11.95 -1.04 -3.47
N LEU A 135 10.73 -1.58 -3.37
CA LEU A 135 10.43 -2.73 -2.52
C LEU A 135 11.26 -3.97 -2.88
N TYR A 136 11.51 -4.21 -4.17
CA TYR A 136 12.42 -5.26 -4.62
C TYR A 136 13.85 -5.07 -4.10
N LEU A 137 14.36 -3.84 -4.07
CA LEU A 137 15.68 -3.55 -3.50
C LEU A 137 15.72 -3.77 -1.98
N VAL A 138 14.65 -3.39 -1.26
CA VAL A 138 14.52 -3.71 0.18
C VAL A 138 14.59 -5.22 0.40
N MET A 139 13.83 -6.00 -0.39
CA MET A 139 13.86 -7.46 -0.30
C MET A 139 15.23 -8.03 -0.62
N ALA A 140 15.93 -7.51 -1.63
CA ALA A 140 17.27 -7.97 -1.98
C ALA A 140 18.26 -7.79 -0.81
N GLU A 141 18.16 -6.67 -0.10
CA GLU A 141 18.98 -6.40 1.07
C GLU A 141 18.63 -7.30 2.26
N VAL A 142 17.34 -7.44 2.60
CA VAL A 142 16.88 -8.32 3.69
C VAL A 142 17.21 -9.80 3.45
N ALA A 143 17.15 -10.24 2.19
CA ALA A 143 17.50 -11.61 1.81
C ALA A 143 19.02 -11.88 1.83
N THR A 144 19.85 -10.86 1.96
CA THR A 144 21.31 -10.96 1.82
C THR A 144 22.00 -10.85 3.18
N PRO A 145 22.76 -11.86 3.61
CA PRO A 145 23.57 -11.78 4.82
C PRO A 145 24.54 -10.59 4.78
N ARG A 146 24.80 -9.94 5.93
CA ARG A 146 25.66 -8.74 6.02
C ARG A 146 27.03 -8.90 5.37
N SER A 147 27.64 -10.08 5.51
CA SER A 147 28.93 -10.42 4.89
C SER A 147 28.90 -10.47 3.36
N ALA A 148 27.71 -10.59 2.77
CA ALA A 148 27.48 -10.70 1.33
C ALA A 148 26.84 -9.45 0.72
N LEU A 149 26.55 -8.40 1.49
CA LEU A 149 25.90 -7.17 0.99
C LEU A 149 26.69 -6.48 -0.12
N SER A 150 28.01 -6.57 -0.11
CA SER A 150 28.89 -6.04 -1.18
C SER A 150 28.68 -6.72 -2.53
N ARG A 151 27.97 -7.85 -2.58
CA ARG A 151 27.64 -8.57 -3.82
C ARG A 151 26.37 -8.04 -4.49
N LEU A 152 25.58 -7.22 -3.80
CA LEU A 152 24.44 -6.55 -4.39
C LEU A 152 24.93 -5.43 -5.30
N LYS A 153 24.43 -5.40 -6.54
CA LYS A 153 24.78 -4.36 -7.52
C LYS A 153 24.13 -3.02 -7.21
N GLU A 154 22.93 -3.09 -6.65
CA GLU A 154 22.09 -1.94 -6.33
C GLU A 154 21.50 -2.18 -4.94
N ARG A 155 21.45 -1.11 -4.15
CA ARG A 155 20.86 -1.05 -2.82
C ARG A 155 20.12 0.27 -2.70
N LEU A 156 19.20 0.36 -1.75
CA LEU A 156 18.69 1.67 -1.37
C LEU A 156 19.82 2.47 -0.72
N ASP A 157 19.76 3.78 -0.93
CA ASP A 157 20.67 4.74 -0.34
C ASP A 157 19.88 5.99 0.10
N GLY A 158 20.56 6.92 0.77
CA GLY A 158 19.96 8.17 1.20
C GLY A 158 19.39 9.01 0.05
N ALA A 159 19.87 8.83 -1.19
CA ALA A 159 19.31 9.53 -2.34
C ALA A 159 17.91 9.00 -2.71
N ALA A 160 17.68 7.69 -2.58
CA ALA A 160 16.37 7.07 -2.75
C ALA A 160 15.38 7.53 -1.65
N VAL A 161 15.83 7.66 -0.40
CA VAL A 161 15.02 8.23 0.69
C VAL A 161 14.64 9.68 0.38
N ALA A 162 15.62 10.49 0.00
CA ALA A 162 15.39 11.90 -0.35
C ALA A 162 14.46 12.05 -1.57
N GLN A 163 14.44 11.08 -2.48
CA GLN A 163 13.50 11.07 -3.61
C GLN A 163 12.06 10.88 -3.14
N LEU A 164 11.81 9.99 -2.16
CA LEU A 164 10.50 9.81 -1.56
C LEU A 164 10.04 11.07 -0.82
N ASP A 165 10.93 11.74 -0.07
CA ASP A 165 10.60 13.00 0.61
C ASP A 165 10.15 14.07 -0.40
N ARG A 166 10.89 14.23 -1.50
CA ARG A 166 10.53 15.17 -2.58
C ARG A 166 9.19 14.82 -3.24
N ALA A 167 8.95 13.54 -3.49
CA ALA A 167 7.68 13.07 -4.05
C ALA A 167 6.52 13.40 -3.08
N LEU A 168 6.68 13.04 -1.79
CA LEU A 168 5.72 13.31 -0.73
C LEU A 168 5.36 14.80 -0.65
N ASP A 169 6.36 15.68 -0.60
CA ASP A 169 6.15 17.13 -0.57
C ASP A 169 5.42 17.64 -1.80
N THR A 170 5.76 17.10 -2.98
CA THR A 170 5.10 17.45 -4.25
C THR A 170 3.62 17.07 -4.22
N VAL A 171 3.29 15.85 -3.76
CA VAL A 171 1.89 15.39 -3.69
C VAL A 171 1.13 16.14 -2.60
N LYS A 172 1.75 16.43 -1.45
CA LYS A 172 1.13 17.19 -0.35
C LYS A 172 0.76 18.61 -0.78
N LYS A 173 1.65 19.31 -1.51
CA LYS A 173 1.38 20.68 -2.00
C LYS A 173 0.12 20.77 -2.86
N ARG A 174 -0.17 19.73 -3.67
CA ARG A 174 -1.38 19.67 -4.53
C ARG A 174 -2.60 19.03 -3.86
N THR A 175 -2.42 18.41 -2.70
CA THR A 175 -3.45 17.62 -2.01
C THR A 175 -3.63 18.14 -0.60
N PRO A 176 -4.47 19.17 -0.37
CA PRO A 176 -4.73 19.64 0.99
C PRO A 176 -5.33 18.49 1.82
N ILE A 177 -4.56 18.01 2.78
CA ILE A 177 -4.96 16.95 3.71
C ILE A 177 -5.66 17.63 4.89
N GLU A 178 -6.90 17.24 5.15
CA GLU A 178 -7.65 17.74 6.30
C GLU A 178 -7.12 17.05 7.56
N GLY A 179 -7.03 17.79 8.68
CA GLY A 179 -6.53 17.28 9.97
C GLY A 179 -7.49 16.32 10.69
N ARG A 180 -8.31 15.56 9.96
CA ARG A 180 -9.26 14.58 10.50
C ARG A 180 -8.93 13.17 10.03
N PHE A 181 -9.36 12.17 10.79
CA PHE A 181 -9.23 10.78 10.36
C PHE A 181 -9.99 10.54 9.06
N VAL A 182 -9.37 9.78 8.16
CA VAL A 182 -9.95 9.43 6.86
C VAL A 182 -10.32 7.95 6.85
N VAL A 183 -11.55 7.66 6.44
CA VAL A 183 -12.01 6.29 6.17
C VAL A 183 -11.52 5.89 4.78
N PRO A 184 -10.72 4.81 4.63
CA PRO A 184 -10.24 4.37 3.33
C PRO A 184 -11.36 3.96 2.37
N GLY A 185 -11.14 4.20 1.07
CA GLY A 185 -11.89 3.54 0.01
C GLY A 185 -12.95 4.36 -0.71
N GLU A 186 -12.80 5.69 -0.74
CA GLU A 186 -13.66 6.58 -1.55
C GLU A 186 -13.72 6.17 -3.03
N ASN A 187 -12.64 5.62 -3.58
CA ASN A 187 -12.66 4.94 -4.88
C ASN A 187 -11.73 3.73 -4.92
N ARG A 188 -11.78 2.96 -6.02
CA ARG A 188 -11.01 1.71 -6.18
C ARG A 188 -9.50 1.92 -6.07
N LEU A 189 -8.98 3.00 -6.65
CA LEU A 189 -7.56 3.30 -6.62
C LEU A 189 -7.12 3.75 -5.23
N SER A 190 -7.89 4.63 -4.57
CA SER A 190 -7.60 5.08 -3.21
C SER A 190 -7.67 3.93 -2.20
N ALA A 191 -8.67 3.03 -2.34
CA ALA A 191 -8.77 1.81 -1.56
C ALA A 191 -7.53 0.91 -1.71
N ALA A 192 -7.07 0.69 -2.95
CA ALA A 192 -5.90 -0.14 -3.22
C ALA A 192 -4.61 0.49 -2.67
N LEU A 193 -4.46 1.81 -2.77
CA LEU A 193 -3.32 2.54 -2.21
C LEU A 193 -3.33 2.52 -0.68
N ASP A 194 -4.49 2.68 -0.04
CA ASP A 194 -4.62 2.55 1.41
C ASP A 194 -4.34 1.12 1.87
N HIS A 195 -4.78 0.11 1.13
CA HIS A 195 -4.43 -1.28 1.42
C HIS A 195 -2.91 -1.48 1.34
N ALA A 196 -2.27 -1.05 0.24
CA ALA A 196 -0.82 -1.12 0.09
C ALA A 196 -0.09 -0.43 1.25
N ARG A 197 -0.55 0.76 1.66
CA ARG A 197 -0.02 1.49 2.81
C ARG A 197 -0.05 0.66 4.09
N THR A 198 -1.17 -0.01 4.39
CA THR A 198 -1.27 -0.83 5.61
C THR A 198 -0.32 -2.03 5.59
N VAL A 199 -0.14 -2.65 4.42
CA VAL A 199 0.78 -3.77 4.24
C VAL A 199 2.24 -3.31 4.32
N VAL A 200 2.59 -2.17 3.72
CA VAL A 200 3.93 -1.56 3.86
C VAL A 200 4.26 -1.30 5.34
N ARG A 201 3.31 -0.76 6.12
CA ARG A 201 3.52 -0.55 7.57
C ARG A 201 3.68 -1.86 8.34
N ARG A 202 3.06 -2.95 7.87
CA ARG A 202 3.25 -4.28 8.46
C ARG A 202 4.64 -4.82 8.12
N ALA A 203 5.05 -4.75 6.85
CA ALA A 203 6.40 -5.11 6.42
C ALA A 203 7.48 -4.31 7.15
N GLU A 204 7.27 -3.00 7.34
CA GLU A 204 8.15 -2.13 8.13
C GLU A 204 8.40 -2.69 9.53
N ARG A 205 7.37 -3.15 10.24
CA ARG A 205 7.53 -3.75 11.58
C ARG A 205 8.35 -5.03 11.56
N GLN A 206 8.23 -5.87 10.53
CA GLN A 206 9.07 -7.05 10.37
C GLN A 206 10.53 -6.69 10.06
N VAL A 207 10.75 -5.64 9.27
CA VAL A 207 12.10 -5.15 9.00
C VAL A 207 12.72 -4.54 10.26
N VAL A 208 11.94 -3.86 11.11
CA VAL A 208 12.40 -3.42 12.45
C VAL A 208 12.85 -4.62 13.27
N GLN A 209 12.09 -5.70 13.32
CA GLN A 209 12.52 -6.92 14.01
C GLN A 209 13.85 -7.46 13.44
N CYS A 210 14.03 -7.45 12.11
CA CYS A 210 15.30 -7.85 11.50
C CYS A 210 16.47 -6.93 11.87
N VAL A 211 16.22 -5.64 12.10
CA VAL A 211 17.23 -4.67 12.58
C VAL A 211 17.58 -4.96 14.04
N ASP A 212 16.58 -5.20 14.89
CA ASP A 212 16.77 -5.49 16.32
C ASP A 212 17.58 -6.79 16.52
N GLU A 213 17.37 -7.79 15.66
CA GLU A 213 18.12 -9.05 15.64
C GLU A 213 19.50 -8.93 14.93
N GLY A 214 19.83 -7.76 14.39
CA GLY A 214 21.13 -7.45 13.80
C GLY A 214 21.35 -8.00 12.39
N TYR A 215 20.30 -8.52 11.73
CA TYR A 215 20.37 -9.08 10.39
C TYR A 215 20.59 -8.02 9.30
N VAL A 216 20.00 -6.84 9.46
CA VAL A 216 20.16 -5.70 8.55
C VAL A 216 20.44 -4.42 9.34
N SER A 217 21.03 -3.40 8.71
CA SER A 217 21.33 -2.13 9.41
C SER A 217 20.09 -1.26 9.63
N GLY A 218 19.15 -1.27 8.68
CA GLY A 218 17.96 -0.43 8.71
C GLY A 218 18.16 1.03 8.31
N GLU A 219 19.41 1.48 8.12
CA GLU A 219 19.80 2.89 7.89
C GLU A 219 18.99 3.55 6.78
N ASP A 220 18.94 2.93 5.60
CA ASP A 220 18.14 3.42 4.47
C ASP A 220 16.77 2.73 4.36
N LEU A 221 16.67 1.48 4.83
CA LEU A 221 15.47 0.65 4.68
C LEU A 221 14.28 1.18 5.50
N LEU A 222 14.49 1.50 6.78
CA LEU A 222 13.40 1.93 7.67
C LEU A 222 12.87 3.31 7.26
N PRO A 223 13.72 4.34 7.02
CA PRO A 223 13.23 5.63 6.52
C PRO A 223 12.49 5.49 5.20
N TRP A 224 13.00 4.66 4.28
CA TRP A 224 12.36 4.46 2.98
C TRP A 224 10.97 3.83 3.11
N LEU A 225 10.81 2.76 3.91
CA LEU A 225 9.51 2.10 4.13
C LEU A 225 8.51 3.03 4.85
N ASN A 226 8.97 3.75 5.87
CA ASN A 226 8.16 4.73 6.58
C ASN A 226 7.63 5.80 5.61
N ARG A 227 8.52 6.39 4.80
CA ARG A 227 8.17 7.41 3.80
C ARG A 227 7.32 6.88 2.65
N LEU A 228 7.51 5.64 2.24
CA LEU A 228 6.64 4.98 1.28
C LEU A 228 5.21 4.94 1.83
N SER A 229 5.02 4.56 3.10
CA SER A 229 3.69 4.49 3.70
C SER A 229 3.00 5.87 3.75
N ASP A 230 3.74 6.93 4.06
CA ASP A 230 3.26 8.31 4.02
C ASP A 230 2.88 8.74 2.59
N LEU A 231 3.74 8.45 1.61
CA LEU A 231 3.47 8.77 0.20
C LEU A 231 2.22 8.06 -0.30
N LEU A 232 2.04 6.78 0.01
CA LEU A 232 0.85 6.01 -0.38
C LEU A 232 -0.43 6.60 0.22
N PHE A 233 -0.38 7.09 1.47
CA PHE A 233 -1.52 7.81 2.07
C PHE A 233 -1.89 9.05 1.24
N VAL A 234 -0.91 9.90 0.94
CA VAL A 234 -1.17 11.17 0.23
C VAL A 234 -1.59 10.90 -1.21
N LEU A 235 -1.02 9.89 -1.87
CA LEU A 235 -1.44 9.44 -3.20
C LEU A 235 -2.88 8.91 -3.19
N ALA A 236 -3.29 8.17 -2.16
CA ALA A 236 -4.67 7.72 -2.01
C ALA A 236 -5.61 8.93 -1.98
N ARG A 237 -5.34 9.92 -1.13
CA ARG A 237 -6.14 11.17 -1.02
C ARG A 237 -6.11 12.01 -2.31
N ALA A 238 -4.98 12.03 -3.01
CA ALA A 238 -4.87 12.72 -4.29
C ALA A 238 -5.75 12.08 -5.37
N SER A 239 -5.87 10.75 -5.35
CA SER A 239 -6.68 9.99 -6.31
C SER A 239 -8.19 10.10 -6.10
N GLU A 240 -8.64 10.63 -4.97
CA GLU A 240 -10.06 10.85 -4.65
C GLU A 240 -10.62 12.13 -5.25
N ARG A 241 -9.73 13.05 -5.61
CA ARG A 241 -10.11 14.30 -6.25
C ARG A 241 -10.36 14.02 -7.73
N GLY A 242 -11.62 14.10 -8.15
CA GLY A 242 -11.98 14.11 -9.56
C GLY A 242 -11.31 15.28 -10.33
N PRO A 243 -11.35 15.28 -11.67
CA PRO A 243 -10.89 16.42 -12.45
C PRO A 243 -11.59 17.68 -11.92
N ARG A 244 -10.82 18.69 -11.51
CA ARG A 244 -11.43 19.98 -11.17
C ARG A 244 -12.19 20.45 -12.40
N ALA A 245 -13.51 20.56 -12.29
CA ALA A 245 -14.28 21.28 -13.29
C ALA A 245 -13.62 22.66 -13.43
N LYS A 246 -13.19 23.02 -14.65
CA LYS A 246 -12.76 24.40 -14.91
C LYS A 246 -13.95 25.28 -14.57
N ALA A 247 -13.77 26.15 -13.59
CA ALA A 247 -14.71 27.23 -13.29
C ALA A 247 -14.73 28.24 -14.44
#